data_AF-A0A090CW44-F1
#
_entry.id   AF-A0A090CW44-F1
#
_cell.length_a   1.000
_cell.length_b   1.000
_cell.length_c   1.000
_cell.angle_alpha   90.00
_cell.angle_beta   90.00
_cell.angle_gamma   90.00
#
_symmetry.space_group_name_H-M   'P 1'
#
loop_
_entity.id
_entity.type
_entity.pdbx_description
1 polymer ?
#
loop_
_entity_poly.entity_id
_entity_poly.type
_entity_poly.pdbx_seq_one_letter_code
_entity_poly.pdbx_strand_id
1 'polypeptide(L)'
;MGHVPKPCYDTAVANSYCDPHDIDVWDVTYIDNIRLNFWKRCKVSKLFCQCISSPTTIEILATDFGKVPVKARQWIDTVSSYPGPKAAQPGTAEITLTSFRRLRRKVTLSVWFHEVAHSLDCWTTPRPAKLPETFCYRDALTTLMHGG
;
A
#
# COMPACT_ATOMS: atom_id res chain seq x y z
N MET A 1 26.91 0.76 1.28
CA MET A 1 25.74 1.41 1.89
C MET A 1 24.54 1.11 1.02
N GLY A 2 23.47 0.56 1.60
CA GLY A 2 22.24 0.26 0.85
C GLY A 2 21.53 1.55 0.47
N HIS A 3 20.98 1.62 -0.74
CA HIS A 3 20.20 2.75 -1.19
C HIS A 3 18.73 2.51 -0.83
N VAL A 4 18.11 3.45 -0.10
CA VAL A 4 16.66 3.43 0.14
C VAL A 4 15.96 3.72 -1.18
N PRO A 5 15.07 2.84 -1.68
CA PRO A 5 14.36 3.09 -2.93
C PRO A 5 13.54 4.37 -2.88
N LYS A 6 13.43 5.05 -4.02
CA LYS A 6 12.74 6.34 -4.14
C LYS A 6 11.32 6.34 -3.53
N PRO A 7 10.45 5.34 -3.76
CA PRO A 7 9.11 5.30 -3.14
C PRO A 7 9.14 5.32 -1.60
N CYS A 8 10.06 4.56 -1.00
CA CYS A 8 10.25 4.53 0.45
C CYS A 8 10.80 5.86 0.98
N TYR A 9 11.74 6.46 0.25
CA TYR A 9 12.36 7.72 0.63
C TYR A 9 11.38 8.88 0.54
N ASP A 10 10.68 9.03 -0.60
CA ASP A 10 9.74 10.12 -0.83
C ASP A 10 8.61 10.07 0.22
N THR A 11 8.05 8.89 0.48
CA THR A 11 6.98 8.73 1.48
C THR A 11 7.46 9.08 2.89
N ALA A 12 8.65 8.59 3.28
CA ALA A 12 9.20 8.81 4.62
C ALA A 12 9.60 10.27 4.86
N VAL A 13 10.35 10.85 3.92
CA VAL A 13 11.03 12.14 4.11
C VAL A 13 10.11 13.30 3.75
N ALA A 14 9.38 13.23 2.64
CA ALA A 14 8.49 14.32 2.23
C ALA A 14 7.38 14.57 3.27
N ASN A 15 6.99 13.54 4.01
CA ASN A 15 6.00 13.63 5.08
C ASN A 15 6.61 13.74 6.49
N SER A 16 7.94 13.79 6.62
CA SER A 16 8.65 13.84 7.91
C SER A 16 8.24 12.70 8.87
N TYR A 17 7.98 11.50 8.34
CA TYR A 17 7.57 10.36 9.15
C TYR A 17 8.74 9.56 9.71
N CYS A 18 9.89 9.51 9.04
CA CYS A 18 11.03 8.69 9.46
C CYS A 18 12.34 9.26 8.94
N ASP A 19 13.41 9.06 9.70
CA ASP A 19 14.77 9.29 9.21
C ASP A 19 15.11 8.25 8.13
N PRO A 20 15.70 8.62 6.98
CA PRO A 20 16.11 7.67 5.94
C PRO A 20 16.99 6.51 6.43
N HIS A 21 17.78 6.73 7.47
CA HIS A 21 18.67 5.72 8.04
C HIS A 21 17.94 4.70 8.90
N ASP A 22 16.69 4.98 9.30
CA ASP A 22 15.84 4.12 10.11
C ASP A 22 14.79 3.36 9.28
N ILE A 23 14.95 3.33 7.95
CA ILE A 23 14.04 2.64 7.03
C ILE A 23 14.59 1.24 6.72
N ASP A 24 13.83 0.22 7.08
CA ASP A 24 14.01 -1.14 6.59
C ASP A 24 13.23 -1.36 5.29
N VAL A 25 13.84 -2.08 4.35
CA VAL A 25 13.34 -2.26 2.98
C VAL A 25 13.43 -3.72 2.57
N TRP A 26 12.28 -4.32 2.24
CA TRP A 26 12.19 -5.72 1.83
C TRP A 26 11.57 -5.85 0.44
N ASP A 27 12.17 -6.67 -0.43
CA ASP A 27 11.52 -7.16 -1.64
C ASP A 27 10.85 -8.49 -1.32
N VAL A 28 9.52 -8.48 -1.25
CA VAL A 28 8.72 -9.66 -0.90
C VAL A 28 8.08 -10.20 -2.17
N THR A 29 8.44 -11.43 -2.52
CA THR A 29 7.83 -12.16 -3.64
C THR A 29 6.77 -13.13 -3.15
N TYR A 30 5.51 -12.84 -3.47
CA TYR A 30 4.40 -13.77 -3.25
C TYR A 30 4.36 -14.82 -4.37
N ILE A 31 4.32 -16.09 -3.99
CA ILE A 31 4.20 -17.22 -4.92
C ILE A 31 2.80 -17.80 -4.77
N ASP A 32 1.92 -17.43 -5.68
CA ASP A 32 0.53 -17.86 -5.68
C ASP A 32 0.33 -19.10 -6.56
N ASN A 33 -0.16 -20.17 -5.94
CA ASN A 33 -0.53 -21.40 -6.61
C ASN A 33 -1.96 -21.27 -7.15
N ILE A 34 -2.10 -20.67 -8.34
CA ILE A 34 -3.40 -20.57 -9.00
C ILE A 34 -3.73 -21.95 -9.60
N ARG A 35 -4.65 -22.69 -8.99
CA ARG A 35 -5.14 -24.01 -9.44
C ARG A 35 -6.04 -23.94 -10.69
N LEU A 36 -5.80 -23.02 -11.61
CA LEU A 36 -6.66 -22.86 -12.79
C LEU A 36 -6.10 -23.43 -14.08
N ASN A 37 -4.84 -23.85 -14.15
CA ASN A 37 -4.28 -24.75 -15.17
C ASN A 37 -2.88 -25.19 -14.72
N PHE A 38 -2.57 -26.46 -14.91
CA PHE A 38 -1.62 -27.31 -14.18
C PHE A 38 -0.15 -26.83 -14.02
N TRP A 39 0.28 -25.65 -14.51
CA TRP A 39 1.72 -25.27 -14.52
C TRP A 39 2.08 -23.78 -14.36
N LYS A 40 1.17 -22.86 -14.00
CA LYS A 40 1.53 -21.43 -13.87
C LYS A 40 1.49 -20.92 -12.43
N ARG A 41 2.67 -20.85 -11.79
CA ARG A 41 2.88 -20.07 -10.55
C ARG A 41 2.82 -18.59 -10.89
N CYS A 42 1.89 -17.86 -10.28
CA CYS A 42 1.89 -16.40 -10.36
C CYS A 42 2.88 -15.89 -9.31
N LYS A 43 3.95 -15.22 -9.76
CA LYS A 43 4.91 -14.54 -8.88
C LYS A 43 4.62 -13.06 -8.93
N VAL A 44 4.42 -12.46 -7.77
CA VAL A 44 4.21 -11.01 -7.66
C VAL A 44 5.16 -10.48 -6.60
N SER A 45 6.13 -9.68 -7.03
CA SER A 45 7.08 -9.00 -6.15
C SER A 45 6.52 -7.64 -5.74
N LYS A 46 6.81 -7.26 -4.50
CA LYS A 46 6.31 -6.05 -3.85
C LYS A 46 7.39 -5.45 -2.97
N LEU A 47 7.50 -4.13 -3.01
CA LEU A 47 8.43 -3.39 -2.19
C LEU A 47 7.76 -3.06 -0.86
N PHE A 48 8.39 -3.46 0.24
CA PHE A 48 7.96 -3.12 1.59
C PHE A 48 8.94 -2.14 2.22
N CYS A 49 8.41 -1.06 2.81
CA CYS A 49 9.19 -0.07 3.54
C CYS A 49 8.67 0.04 4.97
N GLN A 50 9.54 0.04 5.97
CA GLN A 50 9.10 0.21 7.36
C GLN A 50 10.08 1.10 8.11
N CYS A 51 9.57 2.12 8.81
CA CYS A 51 10.37 2.79 9.83
C CYS A 51 10.53 1.88 11.05
N ILE A 52 11.73 1.76 11.61
CA ILE A 52 11.99 0.95 12.81
C ILE A 52 11.06 1.32 13.99
N SER A 53 10.67 2.59 14.10
CA SER A 53 9.76 3.08 15.14
C SER A 53 8.27 2.85 14.84
N SER A 54 7.92 2.24 13.70
CA SER A 54 6.55 1.88 13.36
C SER A 54 5.96 0.86 14.36
N PRO A 55 4.67 0.97 14.74
CA PRO A 55 4.01 -0.01 15.58
C PRO A 55 3.78 -1.37 14.91
N THR A 56 4.02 -1.49 13.60
CA THR A 56 3.87 -2.73 12.83
C THR A 56 5.21 -3.08 12.20
N THR A 57 5.69 -4.29 12.45
CA THR A 57 6.94 -4.78 11.84
C THR A 57 6.71 -5.13 10.37
N ILE A 58 7.77 -5.08 9.58
CA ILE A 58 7.73 -5.41 8.16
C ILE A 58 7.28 -6.86 7.89
N GLU A 59 7.54 -7.81 8.79
CA GLU A 59 7.05 -9.19 8.71
C GLU A 59 5.53 -9.27 8.86
N ILE A 60 4.98 -8.56 9.85
CA ILE A 60 3.53 -8.51 10.07
C ILE A 60 2.87 -7.86 8.87
N LEU A 61 3.46 -6.77 8.36
CA LEU A 61 2.99 -6.05 7.20
C LEU A 61 2.94 -6.94 5.94
N ALA A 62 4.04 -7.63 5.63
CA ALA A 62 4.14 -8.55 4.51
C ALA A 62 3.20 -9.76 4.66
N THR A 63 3.07 -10.30 5.87
CA THR A 63 2.18 -11.43 6.16
C THR A 63 0.70 -11.04 6.02
N ASP A 64 0.31 -9.87 6.51
CA ASP A 64 -1.06 -9.39 6.43
C ASP A 64 -1.44 -9.01 4.99
N PHE A 65 -0.55 -8.32 4.26
CA PHE A 65 -0.76 -8.03 2.85
C PHE A 65 -0.82 -9.30 1.99
N GLY A 66 -0.10 -10.35 2.39
CA GLY A 66 -0.18 -11.69 1.78
C GLY A 66 -1.58 -12.34 1.83
N LYS A 67 -2.53 -11.79 2.58
CA LYS A 67 -3.93 -12.24 2.61
C LYS A 67 -4.81 -11.54 1.58
N VAL A 68 -4.34 -10.43 1.00
CA VAL A 68 -5.04 -9.72 -0.08
C VAL A 68 -5.11 -10.63 -1.32
N PRO A 69 -6.27 -10.80 -1.97
CA PRO A 69 -6.38 -11.65 -3.17
C PRO A 69 -5.37 -11.28 -4.27
N VAL A 70 -4.88 -12.29 -5.01
CA VAL A 70 -3.84 -12.13 -6.04
C VAL A 70 -4.15 -11.00 -7.03
N LYS A 71 -5.38 -10.96 -7.55
CA LYS A 71 -5.83 -9.92 -8.51
C LYS A 71 -5.93 -8.53 -7.89
N ALA A 72 -6.08 -8.42 -6.58
CA ALA A 72 -6.08 -7.13 -5.89
C ALA A 72 -4.64 -6.65 -5.66
N ARG A 73 -3.72 -7.56 -5.29
CA ARG A 73 -2.29 -7.22 -5.11
C ARG A 73 -1.60 -6.70 -6.36
N GLN A 74 -2.06 -7.06 -7.55
CA GLN A 74 -1.42 -6.63 -8.80
C GLN A 74 -1.43 -5.10 -9.01
N TRP A 75 -2.28 -4.37 -8.27
CA TRP A 75 -2.46 -2.92 -8.41
C TRP A 75 -1.62 -2.09 -7.45
N ILE A 76 -0.92 -2.74 -6.53
CA ILE A 76 -0.09 -2.11 -5.50
C ILE A 76 1.34 -2.55 -5.75
N ASP A 77 2.30 -1.66 -5.85
CA ASP A 77 3.72 -1.99 -6.01
C ASP A 77 4.51 -1.80 -4.71
N THR A 78 4.11 -0.80 -3.91
CA THR A 78 4.78 -0.46 -2.65
C THR A 78 3.80 -0.52 -1.48
N VAL A 79 4.21 -1.14 -0.38
CA VAL A 79 3.50 -1.11 0.90
C VAL A 79 4.43 -0.56 1.95
N SER A 80 4.00 0.44 2.70
CA SER A 80 4.85 1.13 3.65
C SER A 80 4.20 1.30 5.01
N SER A 81 5.01 1.34 6.06
CA SER A 81 4.54 1.57 7.43
C SER A 81 5.45 2.53 8.20
N TYR A 82 4.85 3.60 8.70
CA TYR A 82 5.55 4.67 9.40
C TYR A 82 4.81 5.09 10.68
N PRO A 83 5.50 5.69 11.67
CA PRO A 83 4.80 6.38 12.75
C PRO A 83 4.05 7.58 12.18
N GLY A 84 2.82 7.80 12.63
CA GLY A 84 2.04 8.95 12.17
C GLY A 84 0.62 9.00 12.73
N PRO A 85 -0.07 10.15 12.60
CA PRO A 85 -1.37 10.36 13.21
C PRO A 85 -2.55 9.75 12.44
N LYS A 86 -2.39 9.45 11.14
CA LYS A 86 -3.47 8.88 10.33
C LYS A 86 -3.59 7.37 10.59
N ALA A 87 -4.35 6.65 9.76
CA ALA A 87 -4.52 5.19 9.87
C ALA A 87 -3.92 4.47 8.65
N ALA A 88 -4.37 4.85 7.45
CA ALA A 88 -3.85 4.38 6.18
C ALA A 88 -4.05 5.48 5.13
N GLN A 89 -3.17 5.51 4.14
CA GLN A 89 -3.15 6.50 3.06
C GLN A 89 -2.81 5.75 1.76
N PRO A 90 -3.67 5.79 0.73
CA PRO A 90 -3.39 5.20 -0.55
C PRO A 90 -2.54 6.13 -1.41
N GLY A 91 -1.83 5.56 -2.37
CA GLY A 91 -1.21 6.23 -3.52
C GLY A 91 -1.66 5.55 -4.81
N THR A 92 -1.11 5.97 -5.95
CA THR A 92 -1.49 5.43 -7.28
C THR A 92 -1.25 3.91 -7.38
N ALA A 93 -0.15 3.43 -6.80
CA ALA A 93 0.18 2.02 -6.67
C ALA A 93 0.86 1.76 -5.31
N GLU A 94 0.48 2.52 -4.29
CA GLU A 94 1.16 2.53 -3.00
C GLU A 94 0.14 2.47 -1.88
N ILE A 95 0.49 1.80 -0.78
CA ILE A 95 -0.29 1.84 0.46
C ILE A 95 0.64 2.25 1.58
N THR A 96 0.30 3.33 2.29
CA THR A 96 1.05 3.84 3.43
C THR A 96 0.23 3.74 4.70
N LEU A 97 0.64 2.85 5.59
CA LEU A 97 0.07 2.74 6.92
C LEU A 97 0.81 3.68 7.85
N THR A 98 0.09 4.64 8.40
CA THR A 98 0.60 5.51 9.45
C THR A 98 -0.19 5.20 10.71
N SER A 99 0.45 4.93 11.85
CA SER A 99 -0.31 4.85 13.11
C SER A 99 0.58 5.10 14.31
N PHE A 100 0.07 5.84 15.29
CA PHE A 100 0.76 6.03 16.57
C PHE A 100 0.38 4.93 17.58
N ARG A 101 -0.85 4.40 17.51
CA ARG A 101 -1.40 3.52 18.58
C ARG A 101 -2.51 2.53 18.17
N ARG A 102 -3.21 2.71 17.05
CA ARG A 102 -4.44 1.94 16.76
C ARG A 102 -4.22 0.68 15.92
N LEU A 103 -3.12 0.58 15.16
CA LEU A 103 -2.80 -0.59 14.35
C LEU A 103 -1.82 -1.58 15.00
N ARG A 104 -1.64 -1.51 16.34
CA ARG A 104 -0.62 -2.25 17.11
C ARG A 104 -0.63 -3.78 17.02
N ARG A 105 -1.53 -4.40 16.25
CA ARG A 105 -1.63 -5.87 16.20
C ARG A 105 -1.77 -6.41 14.78
N LYS A 106 -2.74 -5.94 14.00
CA LYS A 106 -3.02 -6.39 12.63
C LYS A 106 -3.81 -5.33 11.88
N VAL A 107 -3.60 -5.24 10.57
CA VAL A 107 -4.45 -4.45 9.67
C VAL A 107 -5.60 -5.35 9.25
N THR A 108 -6.84 -4.89 9.39
CA THR A 108 -7.99 -5.70 9.00
C THR A 108 -8.03 -5.84 7.48
N LEU A 109 -8.52 -6.98 6.99
CA LEU A 109 -8.65 -7.21 5.55
C LEU A 109 -9.53 -6.16 4.86
N SER A 110 -10.51 -5.61 5.58
CA SER A 110 -11.35 -4.49 5.10
C SER A 110 -10.53 -3.24 4.80
N VAL A 111 -9.57 -2.88 5.65
CA VAL A 111 -8.66 -1.74 5.38
C VAL A 111 -7.82 -2.03 4.14
N TRP A 112 -7.28 -3.23 3.98
CA TRP A 112 -6.53 -3.56 2.77
C TRP A 112 -7.35 -3.43 1.50
N PHE A 113 -8.60 -3.91 1.51
CA PHE A 113 -9.49 -3.74 0.36
C PHE A 113 -9.84 -2.28 0.10
N HIS A 114 -10.04 -1.49 1.15
CA HIS A 114 -10.28 -0.05 1.04
C HIS A 114 -9.11 0.66 0.35
N GLU A 115 -7.88 0.40 0.78
CA GLU A 115 -6.69 1.02 0.19
C GLU A 115 -6.43 0.53 -1.25
N VAL A 116 -6.64 -0.76 -1.54
CA VAL A 116 -6.52 -1.28 -2.91
C VAL A 116 -7.57 -0.66 -3.84
N ALA A 117 -8.79 -0.43 -3.36
CA ALA A 117 -9.84 0.21 -4.14
C ALA A 117 -9.44 1.63 -4.56
N HIS A 118 -8.86 2.42 -3.65
CA HIS A 118 -8.34 3.75 -4.01
C HIS A 118 -7.28 3.69 -5.10
N SER A 119 -6.36 2.74 -5.04
CA SER A 119 -5.35 2.58 -6.11
C SER A 119 -6.02 2.21 -7.44
N LEU A 120 -7.00 1.29 -7.43
CA LEU A 120 -7.80 0.94 -8.62
C LEU A 120 -8.55 2.13 -9.23
N ASP A 121 -9.11 3.01 -8.41
CA ASP A 121 -9.82 4.21 -8.88
C ASP A 121 -8.87 5.19 -9.58
N CYS A 122 -7.61 5.32 -9.11
CA CYS A 122 -6.59 6.09 -9.81
C CYS A 122 -6.20 5.50 -11.18
N TRP A 123 -6.37 4.19 -11.41
CA TRP A 123 -6.08 3.55 -12.69
C TRP A 123 -7.21 3.73 -13.73
N THR A 124 -8.45 3.90 -13.28
CA THR A 124 -9.64 3.91 -14.16
C THR A 124 -10.14 5.31 -14.49
N THR A 125 -9.66 6.35 -13.79
CA THR A 125 -10.02 7.75 -14.07
C THR A 125 -9.04 8.39 -15.07
N PRO A 126 -9.50 8.94 -16.21
CA PRO A 126 -8.64 9.72 -17.09
C PRO A 126 -8.11 10.94 -16.32
N ARG A 127 -6.80 11.02 -16.09
CA ARG A 127 -6.16 12.17 -15.44
C ARG A 127 -6.49 13.46 -16.20
N PRO A 128 -7.21 14.43 -15.60
CA PRO A 128 -7.11 15.81 -16.07
C PRO A 128 -5.70 16.31 -15.77
N ALA A 129 -5.03 16.93 -16.72
CA ALA A 129 -3.61 17.31 -16.66
C ALA A 129 -3.22 18.30 -15.52
N LYS A 130 -4.14 18.66 -14.61
CA LYS A 130 -3.96 19.72 -13.62
C LYS A 130 -4.66 19.46 -12.28
N LEU A 131 -4.72 18.22 -11.80
CA LEU A 131 -5.24 17.96 -10.45
C LEU A 131 -4.14 17.47 -9.51
N PRO A 132 -4.08 18.00 -8.27
CA PRO A 132 -3.17 17.49 -7.25
C PRO A 132 -3.54 16.04 -6.92
N GLU A 133 -2.55 15.26 -6.47
CA GLU A 133 -2.70 13.82 -6.14
C GLU A 133 -3.93 13.53 -5.27
N THR A 134 -4.35 14.50 -4.44
CA THR A 134 -5.55 14.49 -3.59
C THR A 134 -6.90 14.36 -4.30
N PHE A 135 -6.96 14.32 -5.64
CA PHE A 135 -8.22 14.15 -6.38
C PHE A 135 -8.65 12.72 -6.69
N CYS A 136 -7.78 11.71 -6.53
CA CYS A 136 -8.22 10.29 -6.57
C CYS A 136 -9.23 9.94 -5.46
N TYR A 137 -9.44 10.83 -4.48
CA TYR A 137 -10.03 10.51 -3.18
C TYR A 137 -11.51 10.89 -3.03
N ARG A 138 -12.12 11.59 -4.00
CA ARG A 138 -13.48 12.17 -3.86
C ARG A 138 -14.56 11.52 -4.70
N ASP A 139 -14.24 10.95 -5.86
CA ASP A 139 -15.26 10.57 -6.85
C ASP A 139 -15.79 9.13 -6.75
N ALA A 140 -15.07 8.26 -6.03
CA ALA A 140 -15.51 6.87 -5.82
C ALA A 140 -16.77 6.75 -4.93
N LEU A 141 -16.98 7.70 -4.02
CA LEU A 141 -18.13 7.70 -3.11
C LEU A 141 -19.37 8.43 -3.66
N THR A 142 -19.20 9.36 -4.59
CA THR A 142 -20.33 10.13 -5.14
C THR A 142 -21.02 9.42 -6.31
N THR A 143 -20.30 8.60 -7.07
CA THR A 143 -20.88 7.92 -8.24
C THR A 143 -21.78 6.72 -7.88
N LEU A 144 -21.63 6.14 -6.68
CA LEU A 144 -22.46 5.01 -6.22
C LEU A 144 -23.76 5.42 -5.51
N MET A 145 -24.01 6.70 -5.23
CA MET A 145 -25.18 7.16 -4.47
C MET A 145 -26.30 7.80 -5.32
N HIS A 146 -26.16 7.84 -6.65
CA HIS A 146 -27.17 8.42 -7.56
C HIS A 146 -27.63 7.50 -8.70
N GLY A 147 -27.36 6.20 -8.62
CA GLY A 147 -27.90 5.19 -9.55
C GLY A 147 -29.03 4.39 -8.94
N GLY A 148 -30.20 5.01 -8.74
CA GLY A 148 -31.44 4.37 -8.33
C GLY A 148 -32.61 4.98 -9.10
#